data_AF-A0A329L821-F1
#
_entry.id   AF-A0A329L821-F1
#
_cell.length_a   1.000
_cell.length_b   1.000
_cell.length_c   1.000
_cell.angle_alpha   90.00
_cell.angle_beta   90.00
_cell.angle_gamma   90.00
#
_symmetry.space_group_name_H-M   'P 1'
#
loop_
_entity.id
_entity.type
_entity.pdbx_description
1 polymer ?
#
loop_
_entity_poly.entity_id
_entity_poly.type
_entity_poly.pdbx_seq_one_letter_code
_entity_poly.pdbx_strand_id
1 'polypeptide(L)'
;MKITMEMSKGAYEVAKMVYRGQITRTKGKFKINELTGMKEGSAQAFITIFLAMMDGSVYKRAFNNETNQFLFECIRQDFGEDYFRKSLLASQKHIDYYSTLGKGNLTGLQQIVHRMQKQL
;
A
#
# COMPACT_ATOMS: atom_id res chain seq x y z
N MET A 1 6.84 8.14 -12.30
CA MET A 1 8.16 7.55 -12.00
C MET A 1 7.95 6.10 -11.60
N LYS A 2 8.90 5.21 -11.87
CA LYS A 2 8.87 3.86 -11.31
C LYS A 2 9.25 3.94 -9.83
N ILE A 3 8.44 3.37 -8.95
CA ILE A 3 8.77 3.25 -7.53
C ILE A 3 9.69 2.04 -7.37
N THR A 4 10.86 2.24 -6.75
CA THR A 4 11.82 1.16 -6.46
C THR A 4 11.49 0.49 -5.13
N MET A 5 12.01 -0.71 -4.91
CA MET A 5 11.85 -1.40 -3.64
C MET A 5 12.47 -0.63 -2.46
N GLU A 6 13.62 0.03 -2.68
CA GLU A 6 14.24 0.89 -1.65
C GLU A 6 13.35 2.07 -1.27
N MET A 7 12.73 2.71 -2.27
CA MET A 7 11.74 3.76 -2.02
C MET A 7 10.56 3.23 -1.20
N SER A 8 10.05 2.04 -1.51
CA SER A 8 8.95 1.41 -0.78
C SER A 8 9.32 1.10 0.68
N LYS A 9 10.54 0.60 0.94
CA LYS A 9 11.04 0.35 2.30
C LYS A 9 11.13 1.65 3.12
N GLY A 10 11.74 2.70 2.56
CA GLY A 10 11.81 4.00 3.25
C GLY A 10 10.44 4.64 3.45
N ALA A 11 9.55 4.53 2.46
CA ALA A 11 8.19 5.05 2.54
C ALA A 11 7.34 4.34 3.60
N TYR A 12 7.54 3.03 3.79
CA TYR A 12 6.83 2.22 4.78
C TYR A 12 7.09 2.68 6.21
N GLU A 13 8.35 2.94 6.57
CA GLU A 13 8.69 3.43 7.90
C GLU A 13 8.01 4.76 8.21
N VAL A 14 7.98 5.68 7.24
CA VAL A 14 7.29 6.97 7.41
C VAL A 14 5.77 6.78 7.45
N ALA A 15 5.21 5.88 6.64
CA ALA A 15 3.78 5.59 6.64
C ALA A 15 3.31 5.01 8.00
N LYS A 16 4.13 4.17 8.65
CA LYS A 16 3.88 3.72 10.04
C LYS A 16 3.84 4.89 11.03
N MET A 17 4.75 5.86 10.91
CA MET A 17 4.72 7.06 11.76
C MET A 17 3.42 7.85 11.58
N VAL A 18 2.94 7.97 10.34
CA VAL A 18 1.66 8.62 10.03
C VAL A 18 0.49 7.84 10.65
N TYR A 19 0.46 6.52 10.49
CA TYR A 19 -0.60 5.66 11.05
C TYR A 19 -0.68 5.74 12.58
N ARG A 20 0.48 5.80 13.25
CA ARG A 20 0.58 5.96 14.71
C ARG A 20 0.28 7.38 15.21
N GLY A 21 -0.09 8.31 14.32
CA GLY A 21 -0.38 9.70 14.67
C GLY A 21 0.85 10.54 15.06
N GLN A 22 2.07 10.03 14.85
CA GLN A 22 3.31 10.70 15.23
C GLN A 22 3.63 11.89 14.33
N ILE A 23 3.22 11.81 13.07
CA ILE A 23 3.34 12.90 12.08
C ILE A 23 2.08 12.98 11.23
N THR A 24 1.81 14.16 10.68
CA THR A 24 0.69 14.35 9.74
C THR A 24 1.00 13.73 8.38
N ARG A 25 -0.04 13.44 7.58
CA ARG A 25 0.12 12.97 6.19
C ARG A 25 0.96 13.94 5.35
N THR A 26 0.75 15.24 5.52
CA THR A 26 1.52 16.29 4.83
C THR A 26 3.00 16.22 5.17
N LYS A 27 3.36 16.12 6.46
CA LYS A 27 4.75 15.96 6.89
C LYS A 27 5.34 14.64 6.39
N GLY A 28 4.58 13.56 6.47
CA GLY A 28 4.99 12.23 5.98
C GLY A 28 5.32 12.26 4.49
N LYS A 29 4.48 12.89 3.66
CA LYS A 29 4.72 13.04 2.21
C LYS A 29 6.08 13.68 1.91
N PHE A 30 6.40 14.81 2.56
CA PHE A 30 7.68 15.49 2.37
C PHE A 30 8.86 14.66 2.90
N LYS A 31 8.70 14.03 4.06
CA LYS A 31 9.74 13.16 4.64
C LYS A 31 10.05 11.96 3.75
N ILE A 32 9.06 11.32 3.12
CA ILE A 32 9.29 10.25 2.15
C ILE A 32 10.06 10.78 0.94
N ASN A 33 9.71 11.96 0.43
CA ASN A 33 10.40 12.57 -0.70
C ASN A 33 11.88 12.84 -0.38
N GLU A 34 12.18 13.45 0.76
CA GLU A 34 13.56 13.70 1.20
C GLU A 34 14.36 12.41 1.40
N LEU A 35 13.77 11.40 2.04
CA LEU A 35 14.49 10.17 2.40
C LEU A 35 14.75 9.23 1.20
N THR A 36 13.88 9.26 0.20
CA THR A 36 13.87 8.22 -0.84
C THR A 36 13.98 8.76 -2.27
N GLY A 37 13.83 10.07 -2.46
CA GLY A 37 13.68 10.68 -3.79
C GLY A 37 12.32 10.38 -4.46
N MET A 38 11.39 9.68 -3.79
CA MET A 38 10.06 9.43 -4.32
C MET A 38 9.31 10.75 -4.49
N LYS A 39 8.81 11.04 -5.70
CA LYS A 39 8.01 12.25 -5.98
C LYS A 39 6.84 12.36 -5.00
N GLU A 40 6.57 13.57 -4.53
CA GLU A 40 5.54 13.86 -3.53
C GLU A 40 4.16 13.25 -3.85
N GLY A 41 3.74 13.29 -5.12
CA GLY A 41 2.45 12.69 -5.52
C GLY A 41 2.40 11.17 -5.34
N SER A 42 3.54 10.49 -5.54
CA SER A 42 3.70 9.06 -5.27
C SER A 42 3.80 8.79 -3.77
N ALA A 43 4.53 9.63 -3.01
CA ALA A 43 4.62 9.54 -1.55
C ALA A 43 3.24 9.69 -0.88
N GLN A 44 2.45 10.68 -1.32
CA GLN A 44 1.08 10.88 -0.85
C GLN A 44 0.21 9.65 -1.17
N ALA A 45 0.34 9.08 -2.37
CA ALA A 45 -0.40 7.89 -2.75
C ALA A 45 -0.01 6.68 -1.89
N PHE A 46 1.29 6.49 -1.64
CA PHE A 46 1.80 5.44 -0.77
C PHE A 46 1.17 5.50 0.62
N ILE A 47 1.23 6.67 1.27
CA ILE A 47 0.61 6.88 2.59
C ILE A 47 -0.89 6.60 2.54
N THR A 48 -1.58 7.09 1.50
CA THR A 48 -3.03 6.89 1.35
C THR A 48 -3.42 5.42 1.28
N ILE A 49 -2.68 4.64 0.48
CA ILE A 49 -2.97 3.23 0.25
C ILE A 49 -2.59 2.40 1.47
N PHE A 50 -1.44 2.69 2.10
CA PHE A 50 -1.07 2.05 3.36
C PHE A 50 -2.16 2.23 4.42
N LEU A 51 -2.64 3.46 4.64
CA LEU A 51 -3.71 3.72 5.60
C LEU A 51 -5.02 2.99 5.25
N ALA A 52 -5.37 2.92 3.95
CA ALA A 52 -6.53 2.16 3.50
C ALA A 52 -6.37 0.65 3.75
N MET A 53 -5.16 0.10 3.56
CA MET A 53 -4.84 -1.29 3.90
C MET A 53 -4.98 -1.56 5.40
N MET A 54 -4.51 -0.65 6.24
CA MET A 54 -4.64 -0.78 7.70
C MET A 54 -6.09 -0.78 8.19
N ASP A 55 -6.97 -0.10 7.46
CA ASP A 55 -8.40 0.02 7.74
C ASP A 55 -9.26 -1.03 7.01
N GLY A 56 -8.73 -1.67 5.97
CA GLY A 56 -9.50 -2.55 5.08
C GLY A 56 -10.43 -1.79 4.12
N SER A 57 -10.17 -0.51 3.87
CA SER A 57 -10.97 0.35 3.00
C SER A 57 -10.44 0.45 1.57
N VAL A 58 -11.30 0.82 0.64
CA VAL A 58 -10.96 0.92 -0.78
C VAL A 58 -9.99 2.08 -1.04
N TYR A 59 -8.99 1.84 -1.89
CA TYR A 59 -8.15 2.88 -2.45
C TYR A 59 -8.28 2.92 -3.97
N LYS A 60 -8.04 4.09 -4.58
CA LYS A 60 -8.28 4.33 -6.02
C LYS A 60 -7.03 4.61 -6.84
N ARG A 61 -5.86 4.68 -6.20
CA ARG A 61 -4.56 4.79 -6.86
C ARG A 61 -3.85 3.45 -6.81
N ALA A 62 -3.15 3.10 -7.88
CA ALA A 62 -2.35 1.87 -7.93
C ALA A 62 -0.86 2.19 -7.85
N PHE A 63 -0.08 1.25 -7.31
CA PHE A 63 1.36 1.14 -7.50
C PHE A 63 1.72 -0.31 -7.89
N ASN A 64 2.99 -0.55 -8.20
CA ASN A 64 3.42 -1.84 -8.75
C ASN A 64 3.16 -3.03 -7.80
N ASN A 65 3.13 -4.22 -8.39
CA ASN A 65 2.87 -5.46 -7.68
C ASN A 65 3.90 -5.78 -6.60
N GLU A 66 5.18 -5.48 -6.87
CA GLU A 66 6.30 -5.66 -5.93
C GLU A 66 6.04 -4.90 -4.62
N THR A 67 5.58 -3.65 -4.70
CA THR A 67 5.28 -2.83 -3.52
C THR A 67 4.04 -3.33 -2.77
N ASN A 68 3.00 -3.81 -3.47
CA ASN A 68 1.83 -4.40 -2.80
C ASN A 68 2.23 -5.64 -2.01
N GLN A 69 2.98 -6.56 -2.63
CA GLN A 69 3.46 -7.77 -1.97
C GLN A 69 4.31 -7.44 -0.73
N PHE A 70 5.25 -6.51 -0.87
CA PHE A 70 6.06 -6.03 0.25
C PHE A 70 5.20 -5.48 1.40
N LEU A 71 4.19 -4.66 1.10
CA LEU A 71 3.31 -4.10 2.14
C LEU A 71 2.53 -5.20 2.86
N PHE A 72 1.99 -6.19 2.16
CA PHE A 72 1.26 -7.28 2.80
C PHE A 72 2.14 -8.07 3.78
N GLU A 73 3.37 -8.41 3.35
CA GLU A 73 4.34 -9.14 4.17
C GLU A 73 4.76 -8.32 5.40
N CYS A 74 5.10 -7.05 5.22
CA CYS A 74 5.48 -6.18 6.33
C CYS A 74 4.32 -5.88 7.28
N ILE A 75 3.10 -5.68 6.77
CA ILE A 75 1.92 -5.47 7.61
C ILE A 75 1.65 -6.71 8.47
N ARG A 76 1.73 -7.92 7.87
CA ARG A 76 1.59 -9.18 8.62
C ARG A 76 2.63 -9.30 9.72
N GLN A 77 3.89 -8.99 9.40
CA GLN A 77 5.00 -9.07 10.34
C GLN A 77 4.88 -8.05 11.48
N ASP A 78 4.56 -6.79 11.19
CA ASP A 78 4.60 -5.71 12.16
C ASP A 78 3.30 -5.53 12.97
N PHE A 79 2.16 -5.92 12.39
CA PHE A 79 0.84 -5.68 12.97
C PHE A 79 -0.01 -6.94 13.17
N GLY A 80 0.41 -8.09 12.62
CA GLY A 80 -0.25 -9.37 12.82
C GLY A 80 -1.35 -9.71 11.79
N GLU A 81 -1.95 -10.89 11.98
CA GLU A 81 -2.88 -11.51 11.03
C GLU A 81 -4.13 -10.67 10.73
N ASP A 82 -4.67 -9.97 11.72
CA ASP A 82 -5.89 -9.16 11.53
C ASP A 82 -5.63 -8.01 10.54
N TYR A 83 -4.49 -7.34 10.65
CA TYR A 83 -4.11 -6.27 9.74
C TYR A 83 -3.69 -6.79 8.37
N PHE A 84 -3.08 -7.98 8.31
CA PHE A 84 -2.84 -8.68 7.05
C PHE A 84 -4.15 -8.96 6.31
N ARG A 85 -5.17 -9.51 6.99
CA ARG A 85 -6.50 -9.73 6.42
C ARG A 85 -7.15 -8.43 5.93
N LYS A 86 -7.04 -7.34 6.70
CA LYS A 86 -7.51 -6.01 6.27
C LYS A 86 -6.79 -5.51 5.02
N SER A 87 -5.48 -5.69 4.94
CA SER A 87 -4.69 -5.26 3.79
C SER A 87 -5.11 -5.99 2.51
N LEU A 88 -5.34 -7.32 2.58
CA LEU A 88 -5.85 -8.12 1.47
C LEU A 88 -7.27 -7.70 1.08
N LEU A 89 -8.13 -7.41 2.06
CA LEU A 89 -9.50 -6.91 1.81
C LEU A 89 -9.49 -5.56 1.09
N ALA A 90 -8.66 -4.61 1.54
CA ALA A 90 -8.50 -3.30 0.90
C ALA A 90 -8.07 -3.45 -0.57
N SER A 91 -7.11 -4.34 -0.83
CA SER A 91 -6.62 -4.61 -2.18
C SER A 91 -7.64 -5.34 -3.06
N GLN A 92 -8.45 -6.25 -2.50
CA GLN A 92 -9.56 -6.85 -3.24
C GLN A 92 -10.58 -5.77 -3.63
N LYS A 93 -10.98 -4.89 -2.70
CA LYS A 93 -11.87 -3.76 -3.00
C LYS A 93 -11.29 -2.83 -4.08
N HIS A 94 -9.97 -2.63 -4.09
CA HIS A 94 -9.30 -1.87 -5.15
C HIS A 94 -9.39 -2.56 -6.51
N ILE A 95 -9.14 -3.88 -6.57
CA ILE A 95 -9.29 -4.69 -7.79
C ILE A 95 -10.71 -4.57 -8.33
N ASP A 96 -11.70 -4.77 -7.45
CA ASP A 96 -13.12 -4.70 -7.82
C ASP A 96 -13.47 -3.32 -8.36
N TYR A 97 -13.09 -2.25 -7.65
CA TYR A 97 -13.26 -0.88 -8.13
C TYR A 97 -12.59 -0.63 -9.48
N TYR A 98 -11.37 -1.11 -9.69
CA TYR A 98 -10.65 -0.87 -10.93
C TYR A 98 -11.33 -1.57 -12.12
N SER A 99 -11.91 -2.76 -11.89
CA SER A 99 -12.64 -3.51 -12.92
C SER A 99 -13.85 -2.75 -13.46
N THR A 100 -14.47 -1.88 -12.65
CA THR A 100 -15.62 -1.07 -13.10
C THR A 100 -15.24 0.09 -14.01
N LEU A 101 -13.94 0.39 -14.18
CA LEU A 101 -13.48 1.54 -14.97
C LEU A 101 -13.32 1.24 -16.46
N GLY A 102 -13.48 -0.02 -16.89
CA GLY A 102 -13.29 -0.42 -18.29
C GLY A 102 -11.83 -0.29 -18.78
N LYS A 103 -10.86 -0.18 -17.88
CA LYS A 103 -9.42 0.03 -18.18
C LYS A 103 -8.60 -1.25 -18.11
N GLY A 104 -9.25 -2.41 -18.25
CA GLY A 104 -8.67 -3.73 -18.03
C GLY A 104 -8.65 -4.15 -16.56
N ASN A 105 -7.96 -5.25 -16.28
CA ASN A 105 -7.97 -5.92 -14.98
C ASN A 105 -6.59 -5.87 -14.31
N LEU A 106 -6.56 -5.74 -12.99
CA LEU A 106 -5.33 -5.83 -12.18
C LEU A 106 -4.95 -7.29 -11.91
N THR A 107 -4.83 -8.10 -12.97
CA THR A 107 -4.67 -9.56 -12.88
C THR A 107 -3.45 -9.97 -12.04
N GLY A 108 -2.32 -9.28 -12.18
CA GLY A 108 -1.13 -9.57 -11.39
C GLY A 108 -1.33 -9.31 -9.89
N LEU A 109 -2.03 -8.23 -9.52
CA LEU A 109 -2.37 -7.97 -8.12
C LEU A 109 -3.38 -9.00 -7.60
N GLN A 110 -4.36 -9.37 -8.41
CA GLN A 110 -5.35 -10.40 -8.07
C GLN A 110 -4.70 -11.75 -7.80
N GLN A 111 -3.72 -12.16 -8.61
CA GLN A 111 -2.94 -13.39 -8.38
C GLN A 111 -2.17 -13.35 -7.06
N ILE A 112 -1.57 -12.20 -6.72
CA ILE A 112 -0.86 -12.02 -5.44
C ILE A 112 -1.82 -12.16 -4.27
N VAL A 113 -2.95 -11.43 -4.30
CA VAL A 113 -3.98 -11.48 -3.24
C VAL A 113 -4.49 -12.90 -3.06
N HIS A 114 -4.84 -13.60 -4.15
CA HIS A 114 -5.32 -14.98 -4.07
C HIS A 114 -4.28 -15.94 -3.49
N ARG A 115 -3.00 -15.81 -3.89
CA ARG A 115 -1.91 -16.62 -3.34
C ARG A 115 -1.72 -16.37 -1.85
N MET A 116 -1.80 -15.12 -1.41
CA MET A 116 -1.61 -14.75 0.00
C MET A 116 -2.79 -15.18 0.88
N GLN A 117 -4.02 -15.13 0.37
CA GLN A 117 -5.20 -15.63 1.08
C GLN A 117 -5.12 -17.14 1.40
N LYS A 118 -4.40 -17.92 0.59
CA LYS A 118 -4.17 -19.36 0.88
C LYS A 118 -3.24 -19.61 2.08
N GLN A 119 -2.65 -18.56 2.65
CA GLN A 119 -1.75 -18.63 3.81
C GLN A 119 -2.43 -18.16 5.11
N LEU A 120 -3.74 -17.86 5.05
CA LEU A 120 -4.59 -17.52 6.20
C LEU A 120 -5.13 -18.76 6.89
#